data_AF-A0A4Z2BG19-F1
#
_entry.id   AF-A0A4Z2BG19-F1
#
_cell.length_a   1.000
_cell.length_b   1.000
_cell.length_c   1.000
_cell.angle_alpha   90.00
_cell.angle_beta   90.00
_cell.angle_gamma   90.00
#
_symmetry.space_group_name_H-M   'P 1'
#
loop_
_entity.id
_entity.type
_entity.pdbx_description
1 polymer ?
#
loop_
_entity_poly.entity_id
_entity_poly.type
_entity_poly.pdbx_seq_one_letter_code
_entity_poly.pdbx_strand_id
1 'polypeptide(L)'
;MNNRESDAYTISPELPAMFDGMKMAAVATVLYIIVRCLNLKSPTAPPDLTYQDTPLSRFLLKSCPQLTKEYIPPLLWGKSGHLQTALYGKLGRVSSPNPSGVRMYLPMVDGATATFDLFEPMGNHQTGADITMVICPGIGNHSEKHYIRTFVDYAQKDGYRCAVLNHLGALPNIELTSPRMFTYGCTWEFSSMVGYIKRTYPQTQLIVVGFSLGGNIVCKFLGENMVNQERVLCCVSICQGYSALRAQETFLQWDQFRRFYNFLMADNMKKIILSHRHSLFGGSSGKTIDADLSRLYTATSLMQIDDNIMRKFHGHSSLKEYYEKESCVHYIHNVKVPLLLVNSADDPLVHDSLLAIPRTLAAKKSNVVFALTLHGGHLGFFEGAVLFPQPLTWMDKVIVGYANAMCQWEKQKPPCQSTDLSTKSSCTTEKA
;
A
#
# COMPACT_ATOMS: atom_id res chain seq x y z
N MET A 1 94.13 -27.85 -21.58
CA MET A 1 94.08 -27.95 -20.12
C MET A 1 92.87 -27.17 -19.61
N ASN A 2 91.99 -27.87 -18.92
CA ASN A 2 91.00 -27.47 -17.90
C ASN A 2 89.87 -26.45 -18.16
N ASN A 3 88.65 -27.01 -18.21
CA ASN A 3 87.44 -26.72 -17.43
C ASN A 3 87.28 -25.36 -16.73
N ARG A 4 86.11 -24.74 -16.94
CA ARG A 4 85.24 -24.29 -15.85
C ARG A 4 83.77 -24.26 -16.29
N GLU A 5 82.94 -24.88 -15.47
CA GLU A 5 81.47 -24.95 -15.52
C GLU A 5 80.81 -23.56 -15.45
N SER A 6 79.65 -23.43 -16.08
CA SER A 6 78.67 -22.40 -15.73
C SER A 6 77.25 -22.95 -15.93
N ASP A 7 76.70 -23.53 -14.87
CA ASP A 7 75.26 -23.64 -14.67
C ASP A 7 74.69 -22.28 -14.27
N ALA A 8 73.67 -21.78 -14.97
CA ALA A 8 72.78 -20.74 -14.47
C ALA A 8 71.41 -20.77 -15.17
N TYR A 9 70.51 -21.55 -14.58
CA TYR A 9 69.05 -21.34 -14.45
C TYR A 9 68.25 -20.80 -15.64
N THR A 10 67.55 -21.72 -16.31
CA THR A 10 66.31 -21.47 -17.06
C THR A 10 65.22 -20.98 -16.11
N ILE A 11 64.78 -19.73 -16.24
CA ILE A 11 63.53 -19.24 -15.64
C ILE A 11 62.40 -19.64 -16.59
N SER A 12 61.61 -20.64 -16.20
CA SER A 12 60.35 -21.00 -16.86
C SER A 12 59.31 -19.88 -16.68
N PRO A 13 58.50 -19.53 -17.71
CA PRO A 13 57.45 -18.54 -17.57
C PRO A 13 56.15 -19.19 -17.06
N GLU A 14 56.07 -19.49 -15.76
CA GLU A 14 54.81 -19.88 -15.11
C GLU A 14 53.94 -18.66 -14.82
N LEU A 15 53.39 -17.95 -15.82
CA LEU A 15 52.44 -16.85 -15.54
C LEU A 15 51.37 -16.50 -16.61
N PRO A 16 50.90 -17.41 -17.49
CA PRO A 16 49.62 -17.19 -18.20
C PRO A 16 48.40 -17.78 -17.46
N ALA A 17 48.51 -19.00 -16.92
CA ALA A 17 47.36 -19.77 -16.42
C ALA A 17 46.75 -19.22 -15.11
N MET A 18 47.58 -18.66 -14.23
CA MET A 18 47.15 -18.07 -12.96
C MET A 18 46.33 -16.78 -13.17
N PHE A 19 46.70 -15.96 -14.16
CA PHE A 19 45.95 -14.75 -14.53
C PHE A 19 44.57 -15.07 -15.12
N ASP A 20 44.43 -16.20 -15.83
CA ASP A 20 43.16 -16.65 -16.38
C ASP A 20 42.24 -17.21 -15.28
N GLY A 21 42.80 -17.99 -14.35
CA GLY A 21 42.09 -18.51 -13.17
C GLY A 21 41.53 -17.40 -12.27
N MET A 22 42.30 -16.33 -12.01
CA MET A 22 41.82 -15.18 -11.22
C MET A 22 40.70 -14.41 -11.91
N LYS A 23 40.77 -14.21 -13.23
CA LYS A 23 39.70 -13.55 -14.00
C LYS A 23 38.43 -14.38 -13.99
N MET A 24 38.55 -15.69 -14.20
CA MET A 24 37.41 -16.61 -14.13
C MET A 24 36.79 -16.65 -12.73
N ALA A 25 37.60 -16.67 -11.67
CA ALA A 25 37.11 -16.58 -10.30
C ALA A 25 36.39 -15.26 -10.01
N ALA A 26 36.92 -14.13 -10.50
CA ALA A 26 36.28 -12.82 -10.37
C ALA A 26 34.94 -12.77 -11.11
N VAL A 27 34.87 -13.26 -12.34
CA VAL A 27 33.63 -13.35 -13.13
C VAL A 27 32.61 -14.25 -12.43
N ALA A 28 33.02 -15.43 -11.95
CA ALA A 28 32.16 -16.34 -11.21
C ALA A 28 31.63 -15.70 -9.91
N THR A 29 32.47 -14.93 -9.20
CA THR A 29 32.06 -14.19 -7.99
C THR A 29 31.03 -13.12 -8.32
N VAL A 30 31.24 -12.35 -9.38
CA VAL A 30 30.29 -11.33 -9.84
C VAL A 30 28.96 -11.98 -10.24
N LEU A 31 28.99 -13.07 -11.03
CA LEU A 31 27.78 -13.81 -11.40
C LEU A 31 27.07 -14.39 -10.18
N TYR A 32 27.79 -14.91 -9.20
CA TYR A 32 27.21 -15.40 -7.94
C TYR A 32 26.52 -14.28 -7.17
N ILE A 33 27.16 -13.11 -7.04
CA ILE A 33 26.56 -11.93 -6.40
C ILE A 33 25.29 -11.52 -7.15
N ILE A 34 25.33 -11.44 -8.49
CA ILE A 34 24.16 -11.12 -9.32
C ILE A 34 23.02 -12.12 -9.07
N VAL A 35 23.29 -13.43 -9.12
CA VAL A 35 22.29 -14.48 -8.88
C VAL A 35 21.67 -14.35 -7.48
N ARG A 36 22.47 -13.99 -6.47
CA ARG A 36 22.00 -13.78 -5.09
C ARG A 36 21.17 -12.50 -4.96
N CYS A 37 21.64 -11.37 -5.49
CA CYS A 37 20.94 -10.07 -5.43
C CYS A 37 19.62 -10.07 -6.21
N LEU A 38 19.57 -10.77 -7.34
CA LEU A 38 18.37 -10.93 -8.18
C LEU A 38 17.46 -12.07 -7.69
N ASN A 39 17.91 -12.82 -6.67
CA ASN A 39 17.17 -13.92 -6.06
C ASN A 39 16.67 -14.97 -7.09
N LEU A 40 17.46 -15.23 -8.14
CA LEU A 40 17.03 -16.03 -9.30
C LEU A 40 16.65 -17.47 -8.95
N LYS A 41 17.25 -18.01 -7.88
CA LYS A 41 17.02 -19.37 -7.39
C LYS A 41 15.75 -19.51 -6.56
N SER A 42 15.13 -18.42 -6.11
CA SER A 42 13.92 -18.52 -5.32
C SER A 42 12.76 -19.07 -6.18
N PRO A 43 11.94 -20.00 -5.67
CA PRO A 43 10.82 -20.52 -6.42
C PRO A 43 9.75 -19.45 -6.62
N THR A 44 8.82 -19.73 -7.51
CA THR A 44 7.52 -19.08 -7.58
C THR A 44 6.49 -19.99 -6.90
N ALA A 45 5.43 -19.40 -6.38
CA ALA A 45 4.39 -20.14 -5.66
C ALA A 45 3.07 -19.36 -5.68
N PRO A 46 1.93 -20.05 -5.48
CA PRO A 46 0.69 -19.38 -5.07
C PRO A 46 0.88 -18.63 -3.75
N PRO A 47 0.04 -17.62 -3.45
CA PRO A 47 0.05 -16.97 -2.14
C PRO A 47 -0.16 -17.97 -0.99
N ASP A 48 0.59 -17.82 0.10
CA ASP A 48 0.29 -18.47 1.39
C ASP A 48 -0.95 -17.81 1.99
N LEU A 49 -2.01 -18.59 2.17
CA LEU A 49 -3.31 -18.08 2.61
C LEU A 49 -3.58 -18.48 4.06
N THR A 50 -3.94 -17.50 4.89
CA THR A 50 -4.51 -17.72 6.21
C THR A 50 -5.95 -17.22 6.24
N TYR A 51 -6.90 -18.09 6.54
CA TYR A 51 -8.33 -17.78 6.61
C TYR A 51 -9.06 -18.89 7.39
N GLN A 52 -10.30 -18.62 7.81
CA GLN A 52 -11.20 -19.66 8.29
C GLN A 52 -12.00 -20.26 7.15
N ASP A 53 -12.12 -21.59 7.13
CA ASP A 53 -12.88 -22.30 6.12
C ASP A 53 -14.39 -22.04 6.26
N THR A 54 -14.92 -21.25 5.33
CA THR A 54 -16.31 -20.79 5.28
C THR A 54 -16.86 -20.88 3.85
N PRO A 55 -18.19 -20.92 3.66
CA PRO A 55 -18.79 -20.89 2.33
C PRO A 55 -18.28 -19.72 1.47
N LEU A 56 -18.15 -18.54 2.07
CA LEU A 56 -17.60 -17.35 1.42
C LEU A 56 -16.15 -17.57 0.99
N SER A 57 -15.27 -18.04 1.89
CA SER A 57 -13.85 -18.25 1.56
C SER A 57 -13.68 -19.28 0.43
N ARG A 58 -14.41 -20.40 0.46
CA ARG A 58 -14.37 -21.41 -0.61
C ARG A 58 -14.82 -20.84 -1.95
N PHE A 59 -15.87 -20.00 -1.94
CA PHE A 59 -16.32 -19.30 -3.14
C PHE A 59 -15.25 -18.34 -3.66
N LEU A 60 -14.66 -17.52 -2.78
CA LEU A 60 -13.63 -16.54 -3.16
C LEU A 60 -12.40 -17.21 -3.77
N LEU A 61 -11.94 -18.33 -3.22
CA LEU A 61 -10.79 -19.07 -3.75
C LEU A 61 -11.07 -19.74 -5.09
N LYS A 62 -12.33 -20.11 -5.34
CA LYS A 62 -12.77 -20.63 -6.64
C LYS A 62 -12.91 -19.52 -7.69
N SER A 63 -13.43 -18.36 -7.28
CA SER A 63 -13.82 -17.27 -8.17
C SER A 63 -12.74 -16.21 -8.40
N CYS A 64 -11.69 -16.17 -7.56
CA CYS A 64 -10.53 -15.28 -7.71
C CYS A 64 -9.24 -16.12 -7.89
N PRO A 65 -8.88 -16.49 -9.14
CA PRO A 65 -7.74 -17.36 -9.42
C PRO A 65 -6.40 -16.80 -8.95
N GLN A 66 -6.27 -15.48 -8.79
CA GLN A 66 -5.04 -14.84 -8.32
C GLN A 66 -4.65 -15.31 -6.91
N LEU A 67 -5.63 -15.73 -6.08
CA LEU A 67 -5.38 -16.25 -4.74
C LEU A 67 -4.88 -17.70 -4.72
N THR A 68 -5.09 -18.47 -5.79
CA THR A 68 -4.80 -19.92 -5.83
C THR A 68 -3.80 -20.32 -6.90
N LYS A 69 -3.61 -19.48 -7.93
CA LYS A 69 -2.60 -19.67 -8.97
C LYS A 69 -1.27 -19.08 -8.54
N GLU A 70 -0.22 -19.64 -9.12
CA GLU A 70 1.13 -19.17 -8.97
C GLU A 70 1.29 -17.73 -9.46
N TYR A 71 1.90 -16.88 -8.63
CA TYR A 71 2.34 -15.55 -9.03
C TYR A 71 3.71 -15.66 -9.72
N ILE A 72 3.79 -15.19 -10.96
CA ILE A 72 4.98 -15.30 -11.82
C ILE A 72 5.56 -13.90 -12.09
N PRO A 73 6.55 -13.45 -11.30
CA PRO A 73 7.27 -12.21 -11.58
C PRO A 73 8.27 -12.36 -12.74
N PRO A 74 8.74 -11.25 -13.36
CA PRO A 74 9.79 -11.27 -14.38
C PRO A 74 11.02 -12.07 -13.95
N LEU A 75 11.44 -13.03 -14.78
CA LEU A 75 12.41 -14.08 -14.39
C LEU A 75 13.74 -13.54 -13.88
N LEU A 76 14.28 -12.49 -14.52
CA LEU A 76 15.64 -12.01 -14.26
C LEU A 76 15.76 -11.06 -13.07
N TRP A 77 14.68 -10.49 -12.57
CA TRP A 77 14.79 -9.47 -11.50
C TRP A 77 13.57 -9.38 -10.59
N GLY A 78 12.41 -9.89 -11.02
CA GLY A 78 11.16 -9.76 -10.30
C GLY A 78 11.10 -10.58 -9.01
N LYS A 79 12.05 -11.47 -8.76
CA LYS A 79 12.17 -12.19 -7.46
C LYS A 79 12.94 -11.39 -6.40
N SER A 80 13.39 -10.19 -6.75
CA SER A 80 14.06 -9.27 -5.82
C SER A 80 13.08 -8.18 -5.38
N GLY A 81 12.59 -8.26 -4.15
CA GLY A 81 11.68 -7.28 -3.56
C GLY A 81 12.23 -5.86 -3.54
N HIS A 82 13.56 -5.71 -3.41
CA HIS A 82 14.24 -4.42 -3.54
C HIS A 82 14.09 -3.83 -4.94
N LEU A 83 14.31 -4.62 -5.99
CA LEU A 83 14.18 -4.15 -7.38
C LEU A 83 12.73 -3.86 -7.73
N GLN A 84 11.80 -4.72 -7.31
CA GLN A 84 10.36 -4.47 -7.46
C GLN A 84 9.97 -3.13 -6.83
N THR A 85 10.37 -2.90 -5.57
CA THR A 85 10.09 -1.66 -4.84
C THR A 85 10.73 -0.43 -5.49
N ALA A 86 11.99 -0.53 -5.91
CA ALA A 86 12.71 0.58 -6.51
C ALA A 86 12.20 0.94 -7.91
N LEU A 87 11.88 -0.06 -8.75
CA LEU A 87 11.29 0.16 -10.06
C LEU A 87 9.89 0.74 -9.93
N TYR A 88 9.09 0.26 -8.98
CA TYR A 88 7.82 0.87 -8.63
C TYR A 88 8.01 2.33 -8.18
N GLY A 89 8.95 2.61 -7.27
CA GLY A 89 9.20 3.97 -6.78
C GLY A 89 9.69 4.96 -7.83
N LYS A 90 10.48 4.50 -8.81
CA LYS A 90 11.07 5.36 -9.86
C LYS A 90 10.22 5.47 -11.12
N LEU A 91 9.72 4.35 -11.63
CA LEU A 91 8.99 4.28 -12.89
C LEU A 91 7.47 4.24 -12.67
N GLY A 92 7.01 3.96 -11.45
CA GLY A 92 5.60 3.68 -11.19
C GLY A 92 5.17 2.41 -11.90
N ARG A 93 4.65 2.58 -13.12
CA ARG A 93 4.22 1.51 -14.02
C ARG A 93 4.66 1.80 -15.45
N VAL A 94 5.04 0.77 -16.18
CA VAL A 94 5.36 0.88 -17.60
C VAL A 94 4.07 1.20 -18.37
N SER A 95 4.11 2.24 -19.22
CA SER A 95 2.99 2.64 -20.08
C SER A 95 1.68 2.95 -19.34
N SER A 96 1.75 3.81 -18.32
CA SER A 96 0.59 4.19 -17.50
C SER A 96 -0.45 5.03 -18.28
N PRO A 97 -1.73 4.64 -18.30
CA PRO A 97 -2.81 5.36 -18.97
C PRO A 97 -3.12 6.70 -18.27
N ASN A 98 -3.79 7.64 -18.95
CA ASN A 98 -4.30 8.88 -18.36
C ASN A 98 -5.84 8.81 -18.28
N PRO A 99 -6.42 8.16 -17.25
CA PRO A 99 -7.87 8.14 -17.10
C PRO A 99 -8.42 9.57 -16.93
N SER A 100 -9.54 9.86 -17.58
CA SER A 100 -10.22 11.15 -17.49
C SER A 100 -11.15 11.14 -16.27
N GLY A 101 -10.88 12.01 -15.30
CA GLY A 101 -11.67 12.15 -14.08
C GLY A 101 -11.95 13.62 -13.74
N VAL A 102 -12.90 13.83 -12.84
CA VAL A 102 -13.28 15.14 -12.32
C VAL A 102 -12.74 15.30 -10.91
N ARG A 103 -11.97 16.36 -10.66
CA ARG A 103 -11.51 16.70 -9.30
C ARG A 103 -12.63 17.33 -8.49
N MET A 104 -12.86 16.76 -7.32
CA MET A 104 -13.85 17.20 -6.36
C MET A 104 -13.16 17.86 -5.18
N TYR A 105 -13.78 18.91 -4.65
CA TYR A 105 -13.28 19.69 -3.51
C TYR A 105 -14.29 19.61 -2.37
N LEU A 106 -13.83 19.20 -1.20
CA LEU A 106 -14.65 18.99 -0.01
C LEU A 106 -14.17 19.93 1.11
N PRO A 107 -14.90 21.03 1.37
CA PRO A 107 -14.65 21.84 2.55
C PRO A 107 -14.86 21.01 3.82
N MET A 108 -13.92 21.11 4.75
CA MET A 108 -13.92 20.42 6.03
C MET A 108 -14.16 21.40 7.19
N VAL A 109 -14.62 20.87 8.31
CA VAL A 109 -15.02 21.67 9.50
C VAL A 109 -13.84 22.45 10.09
N ASP A 110 -12.63 21.93 9.95
CA ASP A 110 -11.37 22.54 10.41
C ASP A 110 -10.77 23.54 9.41
N GLY A 111 -11.52 23.91 8.37
CA GLY A 111 -11.09 24.81 7.31
C GLY A 111 -10.26 24.14 6.21
N ALA A 112 -9.91 22.85 6.34
CA ALA A 112 -9.20 22.13 5.29
C ALA A 112 -10.09 21.96 4.05
N THR A 113 -9.48 21.76 2.89
CA THR A 113 -10.17 21.38 1.66
C THR A 113 -9.60 20.06 1.19
N ALA A 114 -10.28 18.96 1.55
CA ALA A 114 -9.95 17.66 1.03
C ALA A 114 -10.26 17.61 -0.47
N THR A 115 -9.46 16.87 -1.22
CA THR A 115 -9.73 16.64 -2.65
C THR A 115 -9.71 15.16 -2.96
N PHE A 116 -10.50 14.77 -3.95
CA PHE A 116 -10.46 13.44 -4.53
C PHE A 116 -10.84 13.54 -6.00
N ASP A 117 -10.39 12.60 -6.81
CA ASP A 117 -10.74 12.57 -8.23
C ASP A 117 -11.74 11.43 -8.48
N LEU A 118 -12.79 11.74 -9.24
CA LEU A 118 -13.89 10.84 -9.57
C LEU A 118 -13.81 10.44 -11.04
N PHE A 119 -13.85 9.14 -11.29
CA PHE A 119 -13.72 8.53 -12.61
C PHE A 119 -14.94 7.64 -12.87
N GLU A 120 -15.69 7.93 -13.93
CA GLU A 120 -16.88 7.16 -14.31
C GLU A 120 -16.52 5.85 -15.00
N PRO A 121 -17.33 4.79 -14.89
CA PRO A 121 -17.05 3.51 -15.54
C PRO A 121 -17.01 3.65 -17.07
N MET A 122 -16.15 2.86 -17.73
CA MET A 122 -16.03 2.84 -19.20
C MET A 122 -17.01 1.86 -19.88
N GLY A 123 -17.72 1.06 -19.09
CA GLY A 123 -18.71 0.09 -19.55
C GLY A 123 -19.62 -0.35 -18.41
N ASN A 124 -20.60 -1.19 -18.73
CA ASN A 124 -21.49 -1.75 -17.70
C ASN A 124 -20.74 -2.79 -16.87
N HIS A 125 -20.91 -2.75 -15.55
CA HIS A 125 -20.41 -3.80 -14.67
C HIS A 125 -21.08 -5.13 -14.97
N GLN A 126 -20.35 -6.24 -14.91
CA GLN A 126 -20.83 -7.59 -15.24
C GLN A 126 -22.08 -8.04 -14.46
N THR A 127 -22.30 -7.52 -13.25
CA THR A 127 -23.48 -7.85 -12.44
C THR A 127 -24.70 -6.98 -12.78
N GLY A 128 -24.51 -5.87 -13.49
CA GLY A 128 -25.50 -4.81 -13.72
C GLY A 128 -25.68 -3.82 -12.57
N ALA A 129 -24.92 -3.97 -11.47
CA ALA A 129 -25.01 -3.09 -10.31
C ALA A 129 -24.17 -1.82 -10.47
N ASP A 130 -24.60 -0.73 -9.83
CA ASP A 130 -23.77 0.46 -9.61
C ASP A 130 -22.82 0.20 -8.45
N ILE A 131 -21.51 0.16 -8.74
CA ILE A 131 -20.46 -0.10 -7.74
C ILE A 131 -19.36 0.96 -7.87
N THR A 132 -19.02 1.56 -6.73
CA THR A 132 -17.92 2.52 -6.62
C THR A 132 -16.76 1.95 -5.81
N MET A 133 -15.57 1.91 -6.41
CA MET A 133 -14.31 1.69 -5.70
C MET A 133 -13.85 2.99 -5.04
N VAL A 134 -13.83 3.03 -3.71
CA VAL A 134 -13.28 4.14 -2.91
C VAL A 134 -11.84 3.81 -2.52
N ILE A 135 -10.90 4.58 -3.06
CA ILE A 135 -9.48 4.21 -3.12
C ILE A 135 -8.65 5.18 -2.28
N CYS A 136 -7.86 4.64 -1.37
CA CYS A 136 -6.90 5.40 -0.55
C CYS A 136 -5.45 5.06 -0.98
N PRO A 137 -4.72 6.02 -1.60
CA PRO A 137 -3.33 5.83 -1.99
C PRO A 137 -2.35 5.68 -0.81
N GLY A 138 -1.11 5.29 -1.12
CA GLY A 138 -0.01 5.23 -0.16
C GLY A 138 0.46 6.61 0.30
N ILE A 139 1.50 6.63 1.14
CA ILE A 139 2.02 7.85 1.78
C ILE A 139 2.31 8.96 0.76
N GLY A 140 1.72 10.14 0.97
CA GLY A 140 1.95 11.32 0.12
C GLY A 140 1.56 11.14 -1.35
N ASN A 141 0.74 10.14 -1.66
CA ASN A 141 0.26 9.90 -3.01
C ASN A 141 -1.16 10.45 -3.24
N HIS A 142 -1.53 10.50 -4.51
CA HIS A 142 -2.75 11.11 -5.01
C HIS A 142 -3.17 10.39 -6.31
N SER A 143 -4.31 10.77 -6.87
CA SER A 143 -4.91 10.20 -8.08
C SER A 143 -3.97 10.13 -9.29
N GLU A 144 -3.09 11.12 -9.45
CA GLU A 144 -2.26 11.29 -10.65
C GLU A 144 -1.02 10.38 -10.66
N LYS A 145 -0.78 9.59 -9.60
CA LYS A 145 0.34 8.63 -9.57
C LYS A 145 0.10 7.49 -10.55
N HIS A 146 1.15 7.06 -11.25
CA HIS A 146 1.06 6.05 -12.32
C HIS A 146 0.40 4.73 -11.91
N TYR A 147 0.68 4.23 -10.70
CA TYR A 147 0.08 2.97 -10.23
C TYR A 147 -1.42 3.11 -9.98
N ILE A 148 -1.86 4.25 -9.43
CA ILE A 148 -3.27 4.56 -9.25
C ILE A 148 -3.96 4.69 -10.60
N ARG A 149 -3.39 5.46 -11.52
CA ARG A 149 -3.95 5.64 -12.87
C ARG A 149 -4.12 4.31 -13.61
N THR A 150 -3.14 3.43 -13.50
CA THR A 150 -3.18 2.09 -14.10
C THR A 150 -4.28 1.23 -13.48
N PHE A 151 -4.40 1.25 -12.15
CA PHE A 151 -5.45 0.53 -11.43
C PHE A 151 -6.85 1.08 -11.76
N VAL A 152 -7.02 2.41 -11.78
CA VAL A 152 -8.28 3.08 -12.10
C VAL A 152 -8.72 2.77 -13.53
N ASP A 153 -7.83 2.89 -14.52
CA ASP A 153 -8.16 2.53 -15.92
C ASP A 153 -8.61 1.07 -16.04
N TYR A 154 -7.94 0.15 -15.33
CA TYR A 154 -8.33 -1.26 -15.32
C TYR A 154 -9.70 -1.49 -14.66
N ALA A 155 -9.97 -0.86 -13.52
CA ALA A 155 -11.25 -0.94 -12.82
C ALA A 155 -12.39 -0.29 -13.62
N GLN A 156 -12.17 0.86 -14.27
CA GLN A 156 -13.17 1.51 -15.11
C GLN A 156 -13.61 0.62 -16.27
N LYS A 157 -12.65 -0.08 -16.91
CA LYS A 157 -12.93 -1.05 -17.99
C LYS A 157 -13.76 -2.24 -17.54
N ASP A 158 -13.68 -2.59 -16.26
CA ASP A 158 -14.48 -3.65 -15.63
C ASP A 158 -15.84 -3.14 -15.10
N GLY A 159 -16.14 -1.86 -15.34
CA GLY A 159 -17.44 -1.25 -15.04
C GLY A 159 -17.55 -0.63 -13.65
N TYR A 160 -16.43 -0.39 -12.95
CA TYR A 160 -16.43 0.31 -11.67
C TYR A 160 -16.32 1.82 -11.82
N ARG A 161 -17.11 2.58 -11.05
CA ARG A 161 -16.80 3.98 -10.74
C ARG A 161 -15.62 4.00 -9.77
N CYS A 162 -14.66 4.90 -9.94
CA CYS A 162 -13.53 5.03 -9.03
C CYS A 162 -13.49 6.41 -8.39
N ALA A 163 -13.43 6.47 -7.06
CA ALA A 163 -13.20 7.69 -6.30
C ALA A 163 -11.85 7.57 -5.58
N VAL A 164 -10.87 8.37 -5.97
CA VAL A 164 -9.51 8.28 -5.43
C VAL A 164 -9.19 9.48 -4.56
N LEU A 165 -8.90 9.23 -3.28
CA LEU A 165 -8.47 10.27 -2.35
C LEU A 165 -7.14 10.89 -2.78
N ASN A 166 -7.05 12.21 -2.72
CA ASN A 166 -5.77 12.91 -2.77
C ASN A 166 -5.38 13.29 -1.34
N HIS A 167 -4.28 12.75 -0.84
CA HIS A 167 -3.80 13.09 0.51
C HIS A 167 -3.60 14.60 0.66
N LEU A 168 -4.05 15.16 1.79
CA LEU A 168 -4.06 16.60 2.02
C LEU A 168 -2.64 17.20 1.94
N GLY A 169 -2.40 18.05 0.93
CA GLY A 169 -1.10 18.65 0.62
C GLY A 169 -0.17 17.80 -0.25
N ALA A 170 -0.61 16.63 -0.73
CA ALA A 170 0.18 15.77 -1.62
C ALA A 170 0.14 16.20 -3.10
N LEU A 171 -0.92 16.89 -3.53
CA LEU A 171 -1.02 17.42 -4.88
C LEU A 171 -0.09 18.64 -5.05
N PRO A 172 0.73 18.70 -6.11
CA PRO A 172 1.75 19.74 -6.25
C PRO A 172 1.18 21.13 -6.50
N ASN A 173 -0.01 21.24 -7.11
CA ASN A 173 -0.59 22.51 -7.55
C ASN A 173 -1.82 22.92 -6.72
N ILE A 174 -2.04 22.30 -5.56
CA ILE A 174 -3.16 22.60 -4.66
C ILE A 174 -2.58 23.01 -3.32
N GLU A 175 -2.79 24.27 -2.95
CA GLU A 175 -2.34 24.80 -1.66
C GLU A 175 -3.17 24.25 -0.50
N LEU A 176 -2.53 24.14 0.67
CA LEU A 176 -3.24 23.84 1.91
C LEU A 176 -4.07 25.04 2.36
N THR A 177 -5.34 24.77 2.67
CA THR A 177 -6.29 25.74 3.23
C THR A 177 -6.40 25.69 4.75
N SER A 178 -5.71 24.74 5.40
CA SER A 178 -5.61 24.63 6.86
C SER A 178 -4.17 24.31 7.29
N PRO A 179 -3.78 24.59 8.56
CA PRO A 179 -2.42 24.39 9.04
C PRO A 179 -2.12 22.92 9.41
N ARG A 180 -2.57 21.97 8.57
CA ARG A 180 -2.25 20.54 8.74
C ARG A 180 -2.13 19.81 7.41
N MET A 181 -1.49 18.65 7.47
CA MET A 181 -1.41 17.69 6.37
C MET A 181 -2.13 16.39 6.72
N PHE A 182 -2.18 15.46 5.77
CA PHE A 182 -2.53 14.08 6.06
C PHE A 182 -1.56 13.48 7.10
N THR A 183 -2.02 12.51 7.89
CA THR A 183 -1.21 11.75 8.85
C THR A 183 -1.30 10.25 8.56
N TYR A 184 -0.59 9.42 9.34
CA TYR A 184 -0.50 7.98 9.11
C TYR A 184 -1.85 7.25 9.12
N GLY A 185 -2.82 7.71 9.90
CA GLY A 185 -4.10 7.04 10.10
C GLY A 185 -5.30 7.99 10.19
N CYS A 186 -5.17 9.27 9.77
CA CYS A 186 -6.30 10.18 9.74
C CYS A 186 -7.36 9.63 8.79
N THR A 187 -8.57 9.45 9.29
CA THR A 187 -9.70 8.93 8.53
C THR A 187 -10.64 10.04 8.04
N TRP A 188 -10.39 11.30 8.39
CA TRP A 188 -11.32 12.41 8.16
C TRP A 188 -11.55 12.71 6.69
N GLU A 189 -10.47 12.78 5.89
CA GLU A 189 -10.56 13.05 4.45
C GLU A 189 -11.21 11.87 3.72
N PHE A 190 -10.82 10.65 4.07
CA PHE A 190 -11.38 9.44 3.48
C PHE A 190 -12.87 9.29 3.82
N SER A 191 -13.24 9.54 5.08
CA SER A 191 -14.63 9.56 5.54
C SER A 191 -15.47 10.59 4.80
N SER A 192 -14.94 11.81 4.63
CA SER A 192 -15.59 12.87 3.85
C SER A 192 -15.83 12.46 2.39
N MET A 193 -14.84 11.86 1.74
CA MET A 193 -14.96 11.33 0.38
C MET A 193 -16.03 10.23 0.29
N VAL A 194 -15.96 9.22 1.17
CA VAL A 194 -16.94 8.11 1.19
C VAL A 194 -18.35 8.65 1.44
N GLY A 195 -18.50 9.60 2.38
CA GLY A 195 -19.78 10.24 2.66
C GLY A 195 -20.32 11.03 1.46
N TYR A 196 -19.46 11.72 0.71
CA TYR A 196 -19.85 12.37 -0.54
C TYR A 196 -20.37 11.34 -1.55
N ILE A 197 -19.63 10.27 -1.80
CA ILE A 197 -20.03 9.21 -2.75
C ILE A 197 -21.37 8.59 -2.37
N LYS A 198 -21.58 8.24 -1.09
CA LYS A 198 -22.85 7.66 -0.62
C LYS A 198 -24.05 8.59 -0.81
N ARG A 199 -23.85 9.92 -0.73
CA ARG A 199 -24.92 10.91 -0.95
C ARG A 199 -25.18 11.15 -2.44
N THR A 200 -24.13 11.28 -3.24
CA THR A 200 -24.23 11.55 -4.68
C THR A 200 -24.76 10.34 -5.45
N TYR A 201 -24.42 9.12 -5.01
CA TYR A 201 -24.87 7.87 -5.62
C TYR A 201 -25.55 6.98 -4.56
N PRO A 202 -26.81 7.24 -4.18
CA PRO A 202 -27.47 6.54 -3.07
C PRO A 202 -27.64 5.03 -3.25
N GLN A 203 -27.60 4.53 -4.49
CA GLN A 203 -27.74 3.12 -4.80
C GLN A 203 -26.39 2.40 -4.97
N THR A 204 -25.27 3.13 -4.96
CA THR A 204 -23.97 2.53 -5.20
C THR A 204 -23.58 1.64 -4.03
N GLN A 205 -23.10 0.44 -4.35
CA GLN A 205 -22.36 -0.39 -3.41
C GLN A 205 -20.89 0.01 -3.44
N LEU A 206 -20.19 -0.17 -2.32
CA LEU A 206 -18.81 0.28 -2.17
C LEU A 206 -17.84 -0.90 -2.11
N ILE A 207 -16.70 -0.71 -2.78
CA ILE A 207 -15.52 -1.54 -2.59
C ILE A 207 -14.41 -0.63 -2.08
N VAL A 208 -13.86 -0.97 -0.93
CA VAL A 208 -12.85 -0.14 -0.27
C VAL A 208 -11.48 -0.68 -0.61
N VAL A 209 -10.59 0.17 -1.11
CA VAL A 209 -9.24 -0.24 -1.53
C VAL A 209 -8.20 0.67 -0.87
N GLY A 210 -7.19 0.07 -0.23
CA GLY A 210 -6.10 0.82 0.41
C GLY A 210 -4.73 0.27 0.02
N PHE A 211 -3.80 1.17 -0.33
CA PHE A 211 -2.42 0.81 -0.65
C PHE A 211 -1.46 1.34 0.41
N SER A 212 -0.61 0.48 0.98
CA SER A 212 0.39 0.84 1.99
C SER A 212 -0.22 1.63 3.16
N LEU A 213 0.18 2.89 3.38
CA LEU A 213 -0.44 3.82 4.34
C LEU A 213 -1.97 3.92 4.16
N GLY A 214 -2.47 3.95 2.92
CA GLY A 214 -3.90 3.94 2.65
C GLY A 214 -4.59 2.67 3.12
N GLY A 215 -3.89 1.54 3.15
CA GLY A 215 -4.37 0.28 3.74
C GLY A 215 -4.62 0.39 5.25
N ASN A 216 -3.76 1.12 5.97
CA ASN A 216 -3.95 1.43 7.38
C ASN A 216 -5.19 2.33 7.58
N ILE A 217 -5.31 3.41 6.80
CA ILE A 217 -6.44 4.35 6.87
C ILE A 217 -7.76 3.64 6.63
N VAL A 218 -7.90 2.85 5.55
CA VAL A 218 -9.18 2.21 5.24
C VAL A 218 -9.59 1.16 6.26
N CYS A 219 -8.63 0.40 6.81
CA CYS A 219 -8.92 -0.57 7.86
C CYS A 219 -9.32 0.11 9.17
N LYS A 220 -8.66 1.22 9.50
CA LYS A 220 -9.03 2.06 10.65
C LYS A 220 -10.42 2.66 10.46
N PHE A 221 -10.69 3.30 9.34
CA PHE A 221 -11.99 3.89 9.00
C PHE A 221 -13.14 2.89 9.16
N LEU A 222 -13.02 1.69 8.60
CA LEU A 222 -14.05 0.65 8.74
C LEU A 222 -14.19 0.15 10.19
N GLY A 223 -13.10 0.09 10.94
CA GLY A 223 -13.07 -0.40 12.32
C GLY A 223 -13.48 0.62 13.39
N GLU A 224 -13.45 1.92 13.07
CA GLU A 224 -13.81 3.01 13.99
C GLU A 224 -15.32 3.07 14.26
N ASN A 225 -16.16 2.84 13.24
CA ASN A 225 -17.61 2.91 13.38
C ASN A 225 -18.31 1.93 12.42
N MET A 226 -19.33 1.24 12.91
CA MET A 226 -20.15 0.32 12.09
C MET A 226 -20.85 1.02 10.91
N VAL A 227 -21.25 2.29 11.07
CA VAL A 227 -21.89 3.09 10.01
C VAL A 227 -20.96 3.25 8.79
N ASN A 228 -19.65 3.26 9.00
CA ASN A 228 -18.67 3.36 7.93
C ASN A 228 -18.71 2.13 7.00
N GLN A 229 -19.20 1.00 7.49
CA GLN A 229 -19.29 -0.26 6.76
C GLN A 229 -20.60 -0.42 5.97
N GLU A 230 -21.56 0.50 6.13
CA GLU A 230 -22.82 0.44 5.37
C GLU A 230 -22.56 0.49 3.85
N ARG A 231 -23.25 -0.39 3.11
CA ARG A 231 -23.11 -0.58 1.66
C ARG A 231 -21.70 -1.00 1.19
N VAL A 232 -20.80 -1.36 2.11
CA VAL A 232 -19.46 -1.86 1.73
C VAL A 232 -19.57 -3.37 1.48
N LEU A 233 -19.30 -3.80 0.24
CA LEU A 233 -19.28 -5.21 -0.13
C LEU A 233 -18.02 -5.90 0.37
N CYS A 234 -16.88 -5.22 0.25
CA CYS A 234 -15.61 -5.72 0.75
C CYS A 234 -14.56 -4.62 0.87
N CYS A 235 -13.46 -4.96 1.54
CA CYS A 235 -12.25 -4.16 1.64
C CYS A 235 -11.04 -4.97 1.18
N VAL A 236 -10.16 -4.35 0.39
CA VAL A 236 -8.87 -4.93 -0.03
C VAL A 236 -7.75 -3.98 0.39
N SER A 237 -6.81 -4.48 1.19
CA SER A 237 -5.65 -3.71 1.67
C SER A 237 -4.36 -4.38 1.23
N ILE A 238 -3.47 -3.61 0.60
CA ILE A 238 -2.22 -4.11 0.04
C ILE A 238 -1.00 -3.47 0.72
N CYS A 239 -0.04 -4.29 1.14
CA CYS A 239 1.27 -3.88 1.69
C CYS A 239 1.20 -2.90 2.86
N GLN A 240 0.17 -2.96 3.71
CA GLN A 240 0.12 -2.10 4.90
C GLN A 240 0.99 -2.66 6.04
N GLY A 241 1.39 -1.78 6.96
CA GLY A 241 2.20 -2.11 8.14
C GLY A 241 1.40 -2.40 9.43
N TYR A 242 0.08 -2.15 9.45
CA TYR A 242 -0.88 -2.39 10.55
C TYR A 242 -0.64 -1.62 11.88
N SER A 243 0.62 -1.45 12.31
CA SER A 243 1.02 -0.79 13.54
C SER A 243 2.28 0.06 13.31
N ALA A 244 2.13 1.38 13.25
CA ALA A 244 3.26 2.30 13.16
C ALA A 244 4.15 2.21 14.40
N LEU A 245 3.55 1.98 15.58
CA LEU A 245 4.30 1.87 16.83
C LEU A 245 5.27 0.70 16.81
N ARG A 246 4.86 -0.46 16.27
CA ARG A 246 5.75 -1.63 16.12
C ARG A 246 6.70 -1.44 14.95
N ALA A 247 6.24 -0.80 13.87
CA ALA A 247 7.06 -0.56 12.69
C ALA A 247 8.26 0.36 12.98
N GLN A 248 8.11 1.35 13.86
CA GLN A 248 9.17 2.33 14.19
C GLN A 248 10.48 1.65 14.64
N GLU A 249 10.39 0.55 15.39
CA GLU A 249 11.54 -0.21 15.90
C GLU A 249 12.29 -0.89 14.75
N THR A 250 11.55 -1.37 13.74
CA THR A 250 12.10 -2.11 12.60
C THR A 250 12.62 -1.20 11.48
N PHE A 251 12.09 0.02 11.35
CA PHE A 251 12.50 1.01 10.33
C PHE A 251 13.91 1.58 10.54
N LEU A 252 14.48 1.40 11.72
CA LEU A 252 15.84 1.82 12.04
C LEU A 252 16.89 0.73 11.79
N GLN A 253 16.46 -0.49 11.44
CA GLN A 253 17.35 -1.62 11.20
C GLN A 253 17.93 -1.63 9.77
N TRP A 254 19.13 -2.21 9.62
CA TRP A 254 19.89 -2.27 8.36
C TRP A 254 19.77 -3.61 7.62
N ASP A 255 19.22 -4.63 8.27
CA ASP A 255 19.13 -6.02 7.82
C ASP A 255 18.40 -6.23 6.49
N GLN A 256 17.60 -5.27 6.01
CA GLN A 256 16.98 -5.24 4.67
C GLN A 256 16.99 -3.83 4.06
N PHE A 257 18.05 -3.04 4.25
CA PHE A 257 18.08 -1.63 3.78
C PHE A 257 16.89 -0.76 4.26
N ARG A 258 16.13 -1.20 5.27
CA ARG A 258 14.93 -0.51 5.77
C ARG A 258 15.21 0.93 6.17
N ARG A 259 16.34 1.15 6.86
CA ARG A 259 16.81 2.49 7.21
C ARG A 259 17.09 3.38 6.00
N PHE A 260 17.58 2.82 4.89
CA PHE A 260 17.79 3.57 3.65
C PHE A 260 16.45 3.97 3.00
N TYR A 261 15.48 3.05 2.93
CA TYR A 261 14.15 3.42 2.44
C TYR A 261 13.45 4.45 3.34
N ASN A 262 13.58 4.31 4.67
CA ASN A 262 13.06 5.28 5.63
C ASN A 262 13.64 6.68 5.36
N PHE A 263 14.95 6.76 5.09
CA PHE A 263 15.59 8.01 4.70
C PHE A 263 15.00 8.60 3.40
N LEU A 264 14.81 7.78 2.36
CA LEU A 264 14.20 8.24 1.10
C LEU A 264 12.74 8.71 1.28
N MET A 265 11.95 7.99 2.06
CA MET A 265 10.58 8.39 2.38
C MET A 265 10.54 9.67 3.20
N ALA A 266 11.45 9.81 4.17
CA ALA A 266 11.61 11.04 4.94
C ALA A 266 11.97 12.22 4.02
N ASP A 267 12.88 12.04 3.07
CA ASP A 267 13.24 13.09 2.11
C ASP A 267 12.05 13.53 1.24
N ASN A 268 11.26 12.57 0.75
CA ASN A 268 10.04 12.87 0.01
C ASN A 268 9.00 13.61 0.89
N MET A 269 8.81 13.19 2.14
CA MET A 269 7.91 13.89 3.06
C MET A 269 8.40 15.30 3.40
N LYS A 270 9.71 15.50 3.59
CA LYS A 270 10.27 16.84 3.78
C LYS A 270 9.94 17.75 2.61
N LYS A 271 10.10 17.28 1.37
CA LYS A 271 9.76 18.08 0.18
C LYS A 271 8.29 18.50 0.15
N ILE A 272 7.39 17.57 0.48
CA ILE A 272 5.95 17.83 0.56
C ILE A 272 5.64 18.86 1.67
N ILE A 273 6.22 18.72 2.86
CA ILE A 273 5.96 19.68 3.95
C ILE A 273 6.52 21.07 3.59
N LEU A 274 7.73 21.12 3.01
CA LEU A 274 8.40 22.37 2.65
C LEU A 274 7.73 23.12 1.49
N SER A 275 7.01 22.43 0.60
CA SER A 275 6.21 23.10 -0.44
C SER A 275 5.03 23.87 0.16
N HIS A 276 4.54 23.46 1.33
CA HIS A 276 3.43 24.11 2.04
C HIS A 276 3.85 24.92 3.26
N ARG A 277 5.14 25.27 3.38
CA ARG A 277 5.68 25.95 4.57
C ARG A 277 4.93 27.24 4.94
N HIS A 278 4.42 27.98 3.94
CA HIS A 278 3.71 29.24 4.20
C HIS A 278 2.34 28.98 4.83
N SER A 279 1.57 28.02 4.33
CA SER A 279 0.27 27.63 4.92
C SER A 279 0.42 26.92 6.26
N LEU A 280 1.47 26.10 6.44
CA LEU A 280 1.68 25.33 7.67
C LEU A 280 2.26 26.17 8.82
N PHE A 281 3.16 27.11 8.50
CA PHE A 281 3.91 27.85 9.52
C PHE A 281 3.60 29.35 9.54
N GLY A 282 2.85 29.90 8.57
CA GLY A 282 2.67 31.35 8.41
C GLY A 282 1.96 32.08 9.57
N GLY A 283 1.21 31.38 10.42
CA GLY A 283 0.46 31.96 11.54
C GLY A 283 1.15 31.90 12.91
N SER A 284 2.37 31.33 13.00
CA SER A 284 3.06 31.09 14.28
C SER A 284 4.12 32.16 14.60
N SER A 285 4.52 32.28 15.86
CA SER A 285 5.61 33.19 16.27
C SER A 285 6.95 32.75 15.67
N GLY A 286 7.74 33.68 15.11
CA GLY A 286 8.96 33.39 14.33
C GLY A 286 9.96 32.41 14.97
N LYS A 287 10.20 32.49 16.28
CA LYS A 287 11.18 31.61 16.96
C LYS A 287 10.81 30.13 16.98
N THR A 288 9.52 29.81 17.08
CA THR A 288 9.03 28.41 17.09
C THR A 288 9.07 27.82 15.69
N ILE A 289 8.78 28.63 14.67
CA ILE A 289 8.85 28.24 13.25
C ILE A 289 10.29 27.89 12.87
N ASP A 290 11.26 28.74 13.23
CA ASP A 290 12.66 28.52 12.88
C ASP A 290 13.20 27.23 13.49
N ALA A 291 12.79 26.91 14.73
CA ALA A 291 13.15 25.68 15.40
C ALA A 291 12.54 24.44 14.72
N ASP A 292 11.25 24.47 14.39
CA ASP A 292 10.56 23.36 13.73
C ASP A 292 11.06 23.14 12.29
N LEU A 293 11.32 24.21 11.54
CA LEU A 293 11.92 24.13 10.21
C LEU A 293 13.35 23.59 10.27
N SER A 294 14.17 24.05 11.22
CA SER A 294 15.54 23.53 11.40
C SER A 294 15.54 22.02 11.71
N ARG A 295 14.64 21.57 12.58
CA ARG A 295 14.43 20.14 12.87
C ARG A 295 13.94 19.36 11.65
N LEU A 296 13.06 19.96 10.84
CA LEU A 296 12.60 19.35 9.60
C LEU A 296 13.74 19.18 8.59
N TYR A 297 14.57 20.21 8.37
CA TYR A 297 15.70 20.14 7.44
C TYR A 297 16.71 19.05 7.83
N THR A 298 16.95 18.89 9.14
CA THR A 298 17.90 17.91 9.69
C THR A 298 17.31 16.51 9.86
N ALA A 299 15.98 16.33 9.67
CA ALA A 299 15.34 15.04 9.81
C ALA A 299 15.83 14.04 8.73
N THR A 300 16.14 12.83 9.18
CA THR A 300 16.68 11.71 8.37
C THR A 300 15.78 10.47 8.41
N SER A 301 14.68 10.53 9.15
CA SER A 301 13.71 9.44 9.29
C SER A 301 12.29 9.98 9.38
N LEU A 302 11.32 9.14 8.99
CA LEU A 302 9.90 9.47 9.15
C LEU A 302 9.55 9.73 10.62
N MET A 303 10.11 8.96 11.55
CA MET A 303 9.88 9.14 12.99
C MET A 303 10.30 10.52 13.48
N GLN A 304 11.41 11.08 12.98
CA GLN A 304 11.82 12.44 13.31
C GLN A 304 10.86 13.48 12.74
N ILE A 305 10.33 13.27 11.54
CA ILE A 305 9.33 14.17 10.93
C ILE A 305 8.01 14.07 11.71
N ASP A 306 7.59 12.86 12.04
CA ASP A 306 6.36 12.60 12.76
C ASP A 306 6.38 13.23 14.16
N ASP A 307 7.48 13.09 14.90
CA ASP A 307 7.61 13.65 16.25
C ASP A 307 7.72 15.17 16.25
N ASN A 308 8.40 15.75 15.26
CA ASN A 308 8.62 17.19 15.20
C ASN A 308 7.45 17.95 14.57
N ILE A 309 6.74 17.35 13.62
CA ILE A 309 5.72 18.02 12.80
C ILE A 309 4.39 17.28 12.87
N MET A 310 4.32 16.05 12.34
CA MET A 310 3.02 15.43 11.98
C MET A 310 2.13 15.20 13.20
N ARG A 311 2.70 14.74 14.33
CA ARG A 311 1.93 14.47 15.55
C ARG A 311 1.26 15.72 16.12
N LYS A 312 1.81 16.91 15.85
CA LYS A 312 1.30 18.19 16.37
C LYS A 312 0.00 18.60 15.66
N PHE A 313 -0.21 18.17 14.40
CA PHE A 313 -1.40 18.51 13.62
C PHE A 313 -2.71 18.09 14.28
N HIS A 314 -2.71 16.96 15.00
CA HIS A 314 -3.87 16.47 15.76
C HIS A 314 -3.66 16.55 17.29
N GLY A 315 -2.68 17.34 17.74
CA GLY A 315 -2.47 17.63 19.16
C GLY A 315 -1.96 16.45 20.00
N HIS A 316 -1.28 15.47 19.40
CA HIS A 316 -0.74 14.34 20.15
C HIS A 316 0.46 14.77 21.00
N SER A 317 0.47 14.33 22.26
CA SER A 317 1.49 14.73 23.25
C SER A 317 2.86 14.11 22.98
N SER A 318 2.90 12.91 22.39
CA SER A 318 4.12 12.15 22.11
C SER A 318 4.01 11.35 20.80
N LEU A 319 5.16 10.99 20.24
CA LEU A 319 5.24 10.10 19.07
C LEU A 319 4.57 8.75 19.32
N LYS A 320 4.74 8.20 20.54
CA LYS A 320 4.10 6.94 20.94
C LYS A 320 2.58 7.04 20.87
N GLU A 321 2.00 8.07 21.47
CA GLU A 321 0.56 8.30 21.46
C GLU A 321 0.03 8.48 20.03
N TYR A 322 0.74 9.25 19.20
CA TYR A 322 0.42 9.41 17.78
C TYR A 322 0.37 8.06 17.06
N TYR A 323 1.41 7.25 17.17
CA TYR A 323 1.44 5.95 16.52
C TYR A 323 0.43 4.95 17.05
N GLU A 324 0.13 4.95 18.36
CA GLU A 324 -0.94 4.13 18.93
C GLU A 324 -2.31 4.52 18.35
N LYS A 325 -2.65 5.81 18.35
CA LYS A 325 -3.95 6.29 17.88
C LYS A 325 -4.12 6.18 16.36
N GLU A 326 -3.05 6.35 15.59
CA GLU A 326 -3.09 6.32 14.12
C GLU A 326 -3.03 4.89 13.54
N SER A 327 -2.72 3.88 14.35
CA SER A 327 -2.57 2.49 13.88
C SER A 327 -3.90 1.74 13.79
N CYS A 328 -4.17 1.11 12.65
CA CYS A 328 -5.41 0.36 12.42
C CYS A 328 -5.52 -0.91 13.28
N VAL A 329 -4.41 -1.45 13.82
CA VAL A 329 -4.41 -2.67 14.65
C VAL A 329 -5.40 -2.61 15.83
N HIS A 330 -5.65 -1.42 16.37
CA HIS A 330 -6.59 -1.22 17.48
C HIS A 330 -8.07 -1.20 17.05
N TYR A 331 -8.36 -1.17 15.75
CA TYR A 331 -9.70 -1.00 15.19
C TYR A 331 -10.08 -2.14 14.23
N ILE A 332 -9.10 -2.75 13.56
CA ILE A 332 -9.32 -3.71 12.47
C ILE A 332 -10.14 -4.95 12.88
N HIS A 333 -10.17 -5.29 14.17
CA HIS A 333 -10.98 -6.38 14.69
C HIS A 333 -12.50 -6.09 14.66
N ASN A 334 -12.90 -4.83 14.49
CA ASN A 334 -14.30 -4.41 14.37
C ASN A 334 -14.83 -4.47 12.93
N VAL A 335 -13.97 -4.70 11.93
CA VAL A 335 -14.37 -4.85 10.53
C VAL A 335 -15.17 -6.15 10.36
N LYS A 336 -16.42 -6.02 9.90
CA LYS A 336 -17.37 -7.13 9.69
C LYS A 336 -17.54 -7.50 8.23
N VAL A 337 -17.34 -6.55 7.33
CA VAL A 337 -17.35 -6.80 5.89
C VAL A 337 -16.18 -7.73 5.49
N PRO A 338 -16.31 -8.50 4.41
CA PRO A 338 -15.21 -9.28 3.85
C PRO A 338 -13.96 -8.45 3.62
N LEU A 339 -12.83 -8.89 4.17
CA LEU A 339 -11.57 -8.16 4.19
C LEU A 339 -10.44 -9.04 3.64
N LEU A 340 -9.84 -8.61 2.55
CA LEU A 340 -8.62 -9.20 1.99
C LEU A 340 -7.41 -8.36 2.38
N LEU A 341 -6.45 -8.98 3.06
CA LEU A 341 -5.18 -8.40 3.47
C LEU A 341 -4.07 -9.05 2.64
N VAL A 342 -3.27 -8.26 1.93
CA VAL A 342 -2.23 -8.77 1.03
C VAL A 342 -0.88 -8.17 1.38
N ASN A 343 0.12 -9.01 1.58
CA ASN A 343 1.53 -8.61 1.74
C ASN A 343 2.44 -9.52 0.90
N SER A 344 3.70 -9.14 0.77
CA SER A 344 4.78 -9.96 0.19
C SER A 344 5.82 -10.24 1.28
N ALA A 345 6.41 -11.44 1.24
CA ALA A 345 7.43 -11.87 2.19
C ALA A 345 8.79 -11.18 1.93
N ASP A 346 9.01 -10.67 0.73
CA ASP A 346 10.20 -9.92 0.33
C ASP A 346 10.00 -8.39 0.39
N ASP A 347 8.95 -7.91 1.07
CA ASP A 347 8.69 -6.47 1.25
C ASP A 347 9.83 -5.82 2.06
N PRO A 348 10.60 -4.87 1.48
CA PRO A 348 11.71 -4.25 2.18
C PRO A 348 11.27 -3.18 3.18
N LEU A 349 9.98 -2.85 3.31
CA LEU A 349 9.43 -1.89 4.27
C LEU A 349 8.66 -2.55 5.40
N VAL A 350 7.90 -3.62 5.09
CA VAL A 350 7.06 -4.32 6.07
C VAL A 350 7.83 -5.49 6.66
N HIS A 351 8.33 -5.33 7.89
CA HIS A 351 9.04 -6.39 8.60
C HIS A 351 8.12 -7.58 8.98
N ASP A 352 8.65 -8.80 8.96
CA ASP A 352 7.93 -10.05 9.24
C ASP A 352 7.16 -10.03 10.57
N SER A 353 7.69 -9.37 11.60
CA SER A 353 7.02 -9.24 12.90
C SER A 353 5.65 -8.55 12.81
N LEU A 354 5.43 -7.70 11.80
CA LEU A 354 4.14 -7.04 11.53
C LEU A 354 3.15 -8.01 10.87
N LEU A 355 3.61 -8.99 10.11
CA LEU A 355 2.77 -9.97 9.41
C LEU A 355 2.06 -10.95 10.36
N ALA A 356 2.52 -11.04 11.61
CA ALA A 356 1.80 -11.77 12.66
C ALA A 356 0.41 -11.16 12.95
N ILE A 357 0.22 -9.86 12.73
CA ILE A 357 -1.04 -9.15 12.97
C ILE A 357 -2.15 -9.66 12.02
N PRO A 358 -2.02 -9.54 10.68
CA PRO A 358 -3.05 -10.02 9.76
C PRO A 358 -3.22 -11.54 9.83
N ARG A 359 -2.14 -12.30 10.05
CA ARG A 359 -2.20 -13.77 10.19
C ARG A 359 -3.06 -14.18 11.39
N THR A 360 -2.84 -13.56 12.55
CA THR A 360 -3.63 -13.82 13.76
C THR A 360 -5.08 -13.39 13.59
N LEU A 361 -5.32 -12.25 12.93
CA LEU A 361 -6.67 -11.76 12.67
C LEU A 361 -7.45 -12.73 11.76
N ALA A 362 -6.85 -13.16 10.64
CA ALA A 362 -7.47 -14.03 9.66
C ALA A 362 -7.73 -15.44 10.20
N ALA A 363 -6.86 -15.95 11.08
CA ALA A 363 -7.11 -17.21 11.79
C ALA A 363 -8.33 -17.14 12.74
N LYS A 364 -8.65 -15.95 13.27
CA LYS A 364 -9.72 -15.74 14.26
C LYS A 364 -11.04 -15.25 13.67
N LYS A 365 -11.06 -14.72 12.45
CA LYS A 365 -12.21 -14.06 11.84
C LYS A 365 -12.65 -14.76 10.57
N SER A 366 -13.93 -15.08 10.48
CA SER A 366 -14.55 -15.76 9.34
C SER A 366 -14.66 -14.89 8.07
N ASN A 367 -14.59 -13.57 8.23
CA ASN A 367 -14.69 -12.60 7.14
C ASN A 367 -13.32 -12.07 6.64
N VAL A 368 -12.21 -12.61 7.13
CA VAL A 368 -10.86 -12.09 6.80
C VAL A 368 -10.04 -13.17 6.09
N VAL A 369 -9.44 -12.78 4.97
CA VAL A 369 -8.43 -13.58 4.26
C VAL A 369 -7.13 -12.81 4.27
N PHE A 370 -6.05 -13.46 4.73
CA PHE A 370 -4.70 -12.94 4.60
C PHE A 370 -3.96 -13.72 3.52
N ALA A 371 -3.42 -13.03 2.52
CA ALA A 371 -2.61 -13.59 1.44
C ALA A 371 -1.19 -13.04 1.51
N LEU A 372 -0.22 -13.95 1.67
CA LEU A 372 1.20 -13.64 1.68
C LEU A 372 1.86 -14.23 0.43
N THR A 373 2.25 -13.35 -0.49
CA THR A 373 3.04 -13.76 -1.65
C THR A 373 4.50 -13.95 -1.27
N LEU A 374 5.21 -14.84 -1.97
CA LEU A 374 6.66 -15.01 -1.74
C LEU A 374 7.46 -13.80 -2.25
N HIS A 375 7.00 -13.22 -3.35
CA HIS A 375 7.63 -12.09 -4.04
C HIS A 375 6.62 -10.99 -4.30
N GLY A 376 7.11 -9.76 -4.44
CA GLY A 376 6.27 -8.62 -4.81
C GLY A 376 6.89 -7.29 -4.42
N GLY A 377 7.83 -7.29 -3.47
CA GLY A 377 8.34 -6.07 -2.83
C GLY A 377 7.20 -5.21 -2.27
N HIS A 378 7.48 -3.94 -2.00
CA HIS A 378 6.48 -2.99 -1.56
C HIS A 378 5.74 -2.39 -2.76
N LEU A 379 4.50 -2.85 -2.99
CA LEU A 379 3.60 -2.42 -4.09
C LEU A 379 4.10 -2.70 -5.52
N GLY A 380 5.13 -3.54 -5.70
CA GLY A 380 5.67 -3.90 -7.00
C GLY A 380 4.77 -4.88 -7.76
N PHE A 381 4.65 -6.10 -7.25
CA PHE A 381 3.84 -7.21 -7.81
C PHE A 381 3.90 -7.37 -9.34
N PHE A 382 5.03 -7.02 -9.96
CA PHE A 382 5.18 -7.03 -11.42
C PHE A 382 4.98 -8.44 -11.95
N GLU A 383 4.29 -8.56 -13.08
CA GLU A 383 4.19 -9.79 -13.85
C GLU A 383 4.83 -9.56 -15.21
N GLY A 384 5.28 -10.61 -15.89
CA GLY A 384 5.77 -10.47 -17.25
C GLY A 384 6.77 -11.53 -17.65
N ALA A 385 7.17 -11.47 -18.92
CA ALA A 385 8.20 -12.35 -19.46
C ALA A 385 9.57 -11.99 -18.86
N VAL A 386 10.58 -12.76 -19.27
CA VAL A 386 11.97 -12.77 -18.77
C VAL A 386 12.50 -11.42 -18.25
N LEU A 387 12.39 -10.34 -19.05
CA LEU A 387 12.94 -9.02 -18.72
C LEU A 387 11.88 -7.91 -18.57
N PHE A 388 10.85 -7.87 -19.42
CA PHE A 388 9.93 -6.75 -19.50
C PHE A 388 8.64 -7.03 -18.70
N PRO A 389 8.26 -6.14 -17.77
CA PRO A 389 7.03 -6.30 -17.03
C PRO A 389 5.82 -5.90 -17.88
N GLN A 390 4.69 -6.54 -17.62
CA GLN A 390 3.38 -6.15 -18.10
C GLN A 390 2.93 -4.83 -17.43
N PRO A 391 2.10 -4.01 -18.10
CA PRO A 391 1.56 -2.79 -17.49
C PRO A 391 0.71 -3.08 -16.24
N LEU A 392 -0.12 -4.14 -16.30
CA LEU A 392 -0.91 -4.63 -15.17
C LEU A 392 -0.10 -5.61 -14.34
N THR A 393 -0.16 -5.39 -13.03
CA THR A 393 0.49 -6.23 -12.02
C THR A 393 -0.46 -7.26 -11.46
N TRP A 394 0.09 -8.24 -10.74
CA TRP A 394 -0.71 -9.20 -10.00
C TRP A 394 -1.60 -8.50 -8.96
N MET A 395 -1.11 -7.43 -8.32
CA MET A 395 -1.85 -6.63 -7.34
C MET A 395 -3.13 -6.03 -7.94
N ASP A 396 -3.07 -5.43 -9.13
CA ASP A 396 -4.26 -4.81 -9.74
C ASP A 396 -5.31 -5.89 -10.07
N LYS A 397 -4.83 -7.02 -10.58
CA LYS A 397 -5.65 -8.17 -10.96
C LYS A 397 -6.31 -8.84 -9.75
N VAL A 398 -5.61 -9.00 -8.63
CA VAL A 398 -6.20 -9.62 -7.42
C VAL A 398 -7.24 -8.70 -6.79
N ILE A 399 -7.04 -7.37 -6.79
CA ILE A 399 -8.02 -6.43 -6.25
C ILE A 399 -9.33 -6.50 -7.06
N VAL A 400 -9.26 -6.35 -8.39
CA VAL A 400 -10.44 -6.42 -9.27
C VAL A 400 -11.04 -7.82 -9.29
N GLY A 401 -10.22 -8.87 -9.31
CA GLY A 401 -10.70 -10.26 -9.25
C GLY A 401 -11.44 -10.58 -7.95
N TYR A 402 -10.94 -10.12 -6.81
CA TYR A 402 -11.61 -10.28 -5.52
C TYR A 402 -12.90 -9.46 -5.44
N ALA A 403 -12.87 -8.21 -5.90
CA ALA A 403 -14.04 -7.34 -6.03
C ALA A 403 -15.15 -8.00 -6.86
N ASN A 404 -14.78 -8.56 -8.01
CA ASN A 404 -15.69 -9.28 -8.90
C ASN A 404 -16.32 -10.49 -8.23
N ALA A 405 -15.51 -11.31 -7.57
CA ALA A 405 -16.00 -12.47 -6.83
C ALA A 405 -16.98 -12.04 -5.72
N MET A 406 -16.69 -10.95 -5.00
CA MET A 406 -17.59 -10.43 -3.98
C MET A 406 -18.92 -9.94 -4.55
N CYS A 407 -18.90 -9.25 -5.69
CA CYS A 407 -20.12 -8.79 -6.36
C CYS A 407 -20.97 -9.96 -6.86
N GLN A 408 -20.34 -11.01 -7.38
CA GLN A 408 -21.03 -12.24 -7.81
C GLN A 408 -21.63 -12.99 -6.61
N TRP A 409 -20.89 -13.10 -5.50
CA TRP A 409 -21.37 -13.70 -4.26
C TRP A 409 -22.62 -12.99 -3.73
N GLU A 410 -22.61 -11.66 -3.70
CA GLU A 410 -23.75 -10.89 -3.21
C GLU A 410 -24.99 -11.09 -4.08
N LYS A 411 -24.84 -11.16 -5.40
CA LYS A 411 -25.94 -11.43 -6.35
C LYS A 411 -26.54 -12.83 -6.18
N GLN A 412 -25.77 -13.79 -5.67
CA GLN A 412 -26.22 -15.17 -5.44
C GLN A 412 -26.92 -15.37 -4.09
N LYS A 413 -26.85 -14.40 -3.17
CA LYS A 413 -27.58 -14.49 -1.91
C LYS A 413 -29.10 -14.43 -2.17
N PRO A 414 -29.90 -15.30 -1.53
CA PRO A 414 -31.35 -15.19 -1.61
C PRO A 414 -31.81 -13.81 -1.11
N PRO A 415 -32.90 -13.21 -1.65
CA PRO A 415 -33.38 -11.88 -1.25
C PRO A 415 -33.84 -11.71 0.21
N CYS A 416 -33.58 -12.65 1.12
CA CYS A 416 -34.05 -12.61 2.50
C CYS A 416 -32.89 -12.63 3.50
N GLN A 417 -32.33 -11.45 3.81
CA GLN A 417 -31.65 -11.15 5.08
C GLN A 417 -31.28 -9.65 5.26
N SER A 418 -31.89 -8.74 4.50
CA SER A 418 -31.58 -7.29 4.53
C SER A 418 -32.70 -6.39 5.06
N THR A 419 -33.64 -6.93 5.85
CA THR A 419 -34.66 -6.14 6.56
C THR A 419 -34.91 -6.75 7.93
N ASP A 420 -34.38 -6.12 8.97
CA ASP A 420 -35.07 -5.88 10.25
C ASP A 420 -34.10 -5.28 11.27
N LEU A 421 -33.93 -3.95 11.24
CA LEU A 421 -33.42 -3.16 12.37
C LEU A 421 -34.07 -1.78 12.47
N SER A 422 -35.18 -1.53 11.78
CA SER A 422 -35.87 -0.24 11.80
C SER A 422 -37.39 -0.39 11.97
N THR A 423 -37.83 -0.94 13.10
CA THR A 423 -39.20 -0.75 13.64
C THR A 423 -39.36 -1.45 15.01
N LYS A 424 -38.76 -0.90 16.06
CA LYS A 424 -39.30 -1.04 17.44
C LYS A 424 -39.13 0.26 18.23
N SER A 425 -40.07 1.17 17.99
CA SER A 425 -40.44 2.35 18.77
C SER A 425 -41.77 2.78 18.14
N SER A 426 -42.93 2.87 18.77
CA SER A 426 -43.35 2.91 20.17
C SER A 426 -44.86 2.70 20.12
N CYS A 427 -45.42 1.77 20.90
CA CYS A 427 -46.87 1.70 21.08
C CYS A 427 -47.19 1.14 22.47
N THR A 428 -47.29 2.04 23.44
CA THR A 428 -47.91 1.84 24.75
C THR A 428 -48.54 3.18 25.15
N THR A 429 -49.82 3.36 24.81
CA THR A 429 -50.97 3.41 25.75
C THR A 429 -51.02 4.67 26.63
N GLU A 430 -51.80 5.64 26.17
CA GLU A 430 -52.57 6.55 27.04
C GLU A 430 -53.77 5.79 27.63
N LYS A 431 -53.92 5.84 28.96
CA LYS A 431 -55.21 5.82 29.67
C LYS A 431 -55.01 6.29 31.11
N ALA A 432 -55.96 7.14 31.52
CA ALA A 432 -56.16 7.85 32.79
C ALA A 432 -55.38 9.16 32.95
#